data_AF-A0AAU4ZQ83-F1
#
_entry.id   AF-A0AAU4ZQ83-F1
#
_cell.length_a   1.000
_cell.length_b   1.000
_cell.length_c   1.000
_cell.angle_alpha   90.00
_cell.angle_beta   90.00
_cell.angle_gamma   90.00
#
_symmetry.space_group_name_H-M   'P 1'
#
loop_
_entity.id
_entity.type
_entity.pdbx_description
1 polymer ?
#
loop_
_entity_poly.entity_id
_entity_poly.type
_entity_poly.pdbx_seq_one_letter_code
_entity_poly.pdbx_strand_id
1 'polypeptide(L)'
;MGRGGPSDDEWARLEPSLPKNVGRGGRWQCHRRVINGILFRQRTGLPWRDLPTRFGKWKTVYDRHRRWSADGTWKRVPGTVQADADVQRRIDWSVVSVDSTVCRAHQHAAGAHHHVPRLLGRRRRPAEHRLDEALGRSRGGLTTKIHLASDGSCRPLAVLITPGQWGDAPQLIKVMDRVRVPRPAGGHPRTRPDHVCGDKAYSSRRNRRYLRRRQIKHTIPEPKNQKVNRQRRGSRGGRPTGFDGTTYKRRNEVERCFNALKGSRAVATRYDKRAYVFHGTVTLAAIRLWLRS
;
A
#
# COMPACT_ATOMS: atom_id res chain seq x y z
N MET A 1 -22.37 17.37 8.21
CA MET A 1 -21.21 16.64 7.61
C MET A 1 -20.95 15.35 8.38
N GLY A 2 -21.21 14.19 7.79
CA GLY A 2 -21.15 12.90 8.49
C GLY A 2 -19.71 12.41 8.76
N ARG A 3 -19.35 12.21 10.03
CA ARG A 3 -18.01 11.78 10.48
C ARG A 3 -17.59 10.42 9.88
N GLY A 4 -16.88 10.45 8.74
CA GLY A 4 -16.03 9.34 8.28
C GLY A 4 -16.05 8.96 6.79
N GLY A 5 -16.96 9.51 5.98
CA GLY A 5 -17.04 9.26 4.52
C GLY A 5 -16.18 10.23 3.69
N PRO A 6 -16.13 10.08 2.35
CA PRO A 6 -15.63 11.11 1.45
C PRO A 6 -16.64 12.27 1.33
N SER A 7 -16.13 13.50 1.26
CA SER A 7 -16.88 14.70 0.86
C SER A 7 -17.43 14.55 -0.56
N ASP A 8 -18.26 15.49 -1.01
CA ASP A 8 -18.78 15.46 -2.38
C ASP A 8 -17.65 15.58 -3.42
N ASP A 9 -16.67 16.45 -3.20
CA ASP A 9 -15.50 16.59 -4.09
C ASP A 9 -14.59 15.36 -4.11
N GLU A 10 -14.41 14.72 -2.95
CA GLU A 10 -13.67 13.47 -2.83
C GLU A 10 -14.43 12.33 -3.52
N TRP A 11 -15.75 12.34 -3.43
CA TRP A 11 -16.61 11.38 -4.10
C TRP A 11 -16.58 11.55 -5.62
N ALA A 12 -16.66 12.79 -6.12
CA ALA A 12 -16.58 13.11 -7.54
C ALA A 12 -15.27 12.64 -8.19
N ARG A 13 -14.16 12.65 -7.45
CA ARG A 13 -12.86 12.10 -7.89
C ARG A 13 -12.79 10.57 -7.84
N LEU A 14 -13.50 9.95 -6.90
CA LEU A 14 -13.49 8.49 -6.71
C LEU A 14 -14.44 7.77 -7.66
N GLU A 15 -15.67 8.26 -7.79
CA GLU A 15 -16.78 7.60 -8.48
C GLU A 15 -16.47 7.16 -9.92
N PRO A 16 -15.80 7.96 -10.77
CA PRO A 16 -15.48 7.57 -12.14
C PRO A 16 -14.60 6.33 -12.26
N SER A 17 -13.80 6.05 -11.22
CA SER A 17 -12.90 4.89 -11.18
C SER A 17 -13.58 3.59 -10.72
N LEU A 18 -14.80 3.67 -10.20
CA LEU A 18 -15.54 2.52 -9.68
C LEU A 18 -16.18 1.72 -10.82
N PRO A 19 -16.35 0.39 -10.66
CA PRO A 19 -17.05 -0.41 -11.66
C PRO A 19 -18.47 0.11 -11.87
N LYS A 20 -18.84 0.31 -13.15
CA LYS A 20 -20.22 0.59 -13.54
C LYS A 20 -21.12 -0.58 -13.12
N ASN A 21 -22.37 -0.27 -12.78
CA ASN A 21 -23.38 -1.28 -12.50
C ASN A 21 -23.82 -1.95 -13.82
N VAL A 22 -23.01 -2.88 -14.31
CA VAL A 22 -23.28 -3.64 -15.54
C VAL A 22 -23.12 -5.13 -15.26
N GLY A 23 -24.25 -5.84 -15.11
CA GLY A 23 -24.28 -7.30 -15.00
C GLY A 23 -25.65 -7.88 -14.59
N ARG A 24 -25.94 -9.11 -15.04
CA ARG A 24 -27.11 -9.91 -14.61
C ARG A 24 -26.99 -10.23 -13.10
N GLY A 25 -28.07 -9.99 -12.35
CA GLY A 25 -28.12 -10.24 -10.89
C GLY A 25 -28.55 -9.06 -10.01
N GLY A 26 -29.13 -8.00 -10.59
CA GLY A 26 -29.79 -6.92 -9.85
C GLY A 26 -28.94 -5.67 -9.62
N ARG A 27 -29.63 -4.55 -9.38
CA ARG A 27 -29.05 -3.22 -9.16
C ARG A 27 -28.18 -3.25 -7.90
N TRP A 28 -26.90 -2.91 -8.03
CA TRP A 28 -26.03 -2.81 -6.86
C TRP A 28 -26.54 -1.68 -5.96
N GLN A 29 -26.45 -1.91 -4.64
CA GLN A 29 -26.63 -0.84 -3.66
C GLN A 29 -25.70 0.33 -3.95
N CYS A 30 -26.13 1.55 -3.62
CA CYS A 30 -25.39 2.78 -3.87
C CYS A 30 -23.91 2.65 -3.41
N HIS A 31 -22.98 2.85 -4.35
CA HIS A 31 -21.54 2.72 -4.10
C HIS A 31 -21.08 3.59 -2.95
N ARG A 32 -21.58 4.84 -2.87
CA ARG A 32 -21.22 5.78 -1.82
C ARG A 32 -21.60 5.26 -0.44
N ARG A 33 -22.81 4.71 -0.29
CA ARG A 33 -23.28 4.11 0.96
C ARG A 33 -22.41 2.94 1.39
N VAL A 34 -22.06 2.05 0.44
CA VAL A 34 -21.22 0.88 0.72
C VAL A 34 -19.80 1.28 1.10
N ILE A 35 -19.18 2.19 0.33
CA ILE A 35 -17.82 2.69 0.61
C ILE A 35 -17.77 3.42 1.95
N ASN A 36 -18.80 4.20 2.30
CA ASN A 36 -18.93 4.80 3.62
C ASN A 36 -18.95 3.74 4.74
N GLY A 37 -19.64 2.62 4.52
CA GLY A 37 -19.62 1.48 5.45
C GLY A 37 -18.24 0.85 5.59
N ILE A 38 -17.52 0.63 4.48
CA ILE A 38 -16.16 0.08 4.50
C ILE A 38 -15.21 1.02 5.25
N LEU A 39 -15.24 2.32 4.91
CA LEU A 39 -14.42 3.35 5.56
C LEU A 39 -14.74 3.48 7.06
N PHE A 40 -16.02 3.38 7.44
CA PHE A 40 -16.43 3.37 8.84
C PHE A 40 -15.82 2.20 9.59
N ARG A 41 -15.96 0.96 9.06
CA ARG A 41 -15.32 -0.24 9.64
C ARG A 41 -13.81 -0.07 9.72
N GLN A 42 -13.19 0.50 8.68
CA GLN A 42 -11.74 0.71 8.64
C GLN A 42 -11.26 1.62 9.77
N ARG A 43 -11.98 2.72 9.99
CA ARG A 43 -11.66 3.71 11.01
C ARG A 43 -11.85 3.16 12.42
N THR A 44 -12.95 2.48 12.67
CA THR A 44 -13.31 2.00 14.03
C THR A 44 -12.67 0.66 14.39
N GLY A 45 -12.37 -0.19 13.41
CA GLY A 45 -11.86 -1.54 13.62
C GLY A 45 -12.91 -2.55 14.07
N LEU A 46 -14.21 -2.20 14.04
CA LEU A 46 -15.29 -3.07 14.51
C LEU A 46 -15.41 -4.37 13.69
N PRO A 47 -15.93 -5.46 14.29
CA PRO A 47 -16.34 -6.66 13.57
C PRO A 47 -17.39 -6.32 12.51
N TRP A 48 -17.31 -6.92 11.32
CA TRP A 48 -18.23 -6.61 10.22
C TRP A 48 -19.71 -6.72 10.61
N ARG A 49 -20.09 -7.65 11.49
CA ARG A 49 -21.47 -7.87 11.93
C ARG A 49 -22.05 -6.69 12.72
N ASP A 50 -21.20 -5.87 13.31
CA ASP A 50 -21.59 -4.73 14.16
C ASP A 50 -21.64 -3.42 13.35
N LEU A 51 -21.61 -3.53 12.01
CA LEU A 51 -21.68 -2.37 11.14
C LEU A 51 -23.06 -1.68 11.28
N PRO A 52 -23.12 -0.35 11.52
CA PRO A 52 -24.38 0.36 11.66
C PRO A 52 -25.29 0.19 10.44
N THR A 53 -26.58 -0.05 10.69
CA THR A 53 -27.62 -0.33 9.67
C THR A 53 -27.79 0.80 8.65
N ARG A 54 -27.42 2.05 8.98
CA ARG A 54 -27.36 3.17 8.03
C ARG A 54 -26.50 2.89 6.79
N PHE A 55 -25.52 1.99 6.87
CA PHE A 55 -24.70 1.58 5.72
C PHE A 55 -25.30 0.40 4.91
N GLY A 56 -26.45 -0.12 5.35
CA GLY A 56 -27.12 -1.28 4.77
C GLY A 56 -26.75 -2.58 5.48
N LYS A 57 -27.13 -3.72 4.88
CA LYS A 57 -26.81 -5.05 5.42
C LYS A 57 -25.29 -5.23 5.45
N TRP A 58 -24.72 -5.57 6.61
CA TRP A 58 -23.27 -5.73 6.78
C TRP A 58 -22.66 -6.71 5.76
N LYS A 59 -23.38 -7.79 5.45
CA LYS A 59 -22.96 -8.83 4.51
C LYS A 59 -22.72 -8.24 3.12
N THR A 60 -23.58 -7.32 2.67
CA THR A 60 -23.43 -6.62 1.39
C THR A 60 -22.19 -5.74 1.35
N VAL A 61 -21.91 -5.02 2.44
CA VAL A 61 -20.72 -4.16 2.56
C VAL A 61 -19.44 -5.00 2.57
N TYR A 62 -19.43 -6.07 3.36
CA TYR A 62 -18.32 -7.01 3.43
C TYR A 62 -18.07 -7.71 2.09
N ASP A 63 -19.11 -8.25 1.45
CA ASP A 63 -18.99 -8.95 0.17
C ASP A 63 -18.50 -8.01 -0.93
N ARG A 64 -18.89 -6.73 -0.90
CA ARG A 64 -18.35 -5.71 -1.81
C ARG A 64 -16.86 -5.50 -1.58
N HIS A 65 -16.45 -5.26 -0.33
CA HIS A 65 -15.04 -5.07 0.01
C HIS A 65 -14.20 -6.27 -0.41
N ARG A 66 -14.66 -7.48 -0.06
CA ARG A 66 -14.00 -8.74 -0.41
C ARG A 66 -13.91 -8.94 -1.92
N ARG A 67 -14.98 -8.65 -2.67
CA ARG A 67 -15.01 -8.78 -4.14
C ARG A 67 -14.02 -7.83 -4.80
N TRP A 68 -14.05 -6.55 -4.43
CA TRP A 68 -13.16 -5.52 -5.00
C TRP A 68 -11.69 -5.68 -4.60
N SER A 69 -11.46 -6.28 -3.43
CA SER A 69 -10.14 -6.73 -3.00
C SER A 69 -9.62 -7.91 -3.84
N ALA A 70 -10.53 -8.74 -4.37
CA ALA A 70 -10.16 -9.93 -5.12
C ALA A 70 -10.01 -9.68 -6.63
N ASP A 71 -10.93 -8.91 -7.22
CA ASP A 71 -11.06 -8.75 -8.68
C ASP A 71 -10.10 -7.71 -9.29
N GLY A 72 -9.30 -7.04 -8.44
CA GLY A 72 -8.36 -6.01 -8.85
C GLY A 72 -8.96 -4.61 -8.96
N THR A 73 -10.21 -4.39 -8.55
CA THR A 73 -10.79 -3.04 -8.47
C THR A 73 -9.96 -2.13 -7.57
N TRP A 74 -9.59 -2.59 -6.37
CA TRP A 74 -8.70 -1.82 -5.49
C TRP A 74 -7.28 -1.66 -6.02
N LYS A 75 -6.85 -2.43 -7.03
CA LYS A 75 -5.58 -2.19 -7.72
C LYS A 75 -5.67 -1.11 -8.79
N ARG A 76 -6.84 -0.95 -9.43
CA ARG A 76 -7.07 0.01 -10.52
C ARG A 76 -7.37 1.41 -10.00
N VAL A 77 -8.22 1.53 -8.98
CA VAL A 77 -8.69 2.81 -8.43
C VAL A 77 -7.54 3.75 -8.02
N PRO A 78 -6.49 3.30 -7.27
CA PRO A 78 -5.37 4.17 -6.95
C PRO A 78 -4.66 4.70 -8.19
N GLY A 79 -4.54 3.90 -9.25
CA GLY A 79 -3.91 4.32 -10.50
C GLY A 79 -4.66 5.46 -11.18
N THR A 80 -6.00 5.46 -11.14
CA THR A 80 -6.81 6.57 -11.66
C THR A 80 -6.67 7.83 -10.80
N VAL A 81 -6.75 7.70 -9.48
CA VAL A 81 -6.64 8.86 -8.57
C VAL A 81 -5.22 9.46 -8.61
N GLN A 82 -4.19 8.63 -8.70
CA GLN A 82 -2.81 9.09 -8.88
C GLN A 82 -2.59 9.72 -10.25
N ALA A 83 -3.20 9.18 -11.32
CA ALA A 83 -3.08 9.76 -12.65
C ALA A 83 -3.68 11.19 -12.70
N ASP A 84 -4.83 11.40 -12.06
CA ASP A 84 -5.41 12.75 -11.90
C ASP A 84 -4.47 13.68 -11.12
N ALA A 85 -3.90 13.20 -10.01
CA ALA A 85 -2.94 13.97 -9.23
C ALA A 85 -1.65 14.29 -10.03
N ASP A 86 -1.16 13.39 -10.87
CA ASP A 86 0.03 13.61 -11.72
C ASP A 86 -0.24 14.67 -12.79
N VAL A 87 -1.41 14.62 -13.44
CA VAL A 87 -1.84 15.64 -14.42
C VAL A 87 -1.90 17.03 -13.79
N GLN A 88 -2.41 17.11 -12.57
CA GLN A 88 -2.49 18.35 -11.79
C GLN A 88 -1.16 18.73 -11.11
N ARG A 89 -0.06 18.00 -11.40
CA ARG A 89 1.27 18.20 -10.79
C ARG A 89 1.27 18.15 -9.25
N ARG A 90 0.30 17.45 -8.66
CA ARG A 90 0.19 17.28 -7.22
C ARG A 90 1.15 16.20 -6.69
N ILE A 91 1.62 15.26 -7.51
CA ILE A 91 2.59 14.24 -7.06
C ILE A 91 3.99 14.84 -6.96
N ASP A 92 4.56 14.84 -5.76
CA ASP A 92 5.98 15.17 -5.57
C ASP A 92 6.87 13.94 -5.82
N TRP A 93 7.51 13.92 -6.99
CA TRP A 93 8.44 12.89 -7.42
C TRP A 93 9.90 13.14 -7.03
N SER A 94 10.21 14.32 -6.46
CA SER A 94 11.57 14.76 -6.19
C SER A 94 12.30 13.80 -5.24
N VAL A 95 11.61 13.34 -4.20
CA VAL A 95 12.06 12.27 -3.31
C VAL A 95 10.89 11.34 -3.02
N VAL A 96 11.07 10.06 -3.30
CA VAL A 96 10.16 8.99 -2.89
C VAL A 96 10.81 8.21 -1.77
N SER A 97 10.15 8.19 -0.61
CA SER A 97 10.65 7.51 0.58
C SER A 97 10.07 6.10 0.68
N VAL A 98 10.94 5.10 0.83
CA VAL A 98 10.56 3.68 0.95
C VAL A 98 10.88 3.18 2.34
N ASP A 99 9.87 2.66 3.01
CA ASP A 99 10.03 2.01 4.30
C ASP A 99 8.94 0.95 4.54
N SER A 100 9.03 0.26 5.67
CA SER A 100 8.06 -0.75 6.09
C SER A 100 7.56 -0.48 7.50
N THR A 101 6.34 -0.93 7.80
CA THR A 101 5.80 -0.91 9.14
C THR A 101 5.16 -2.24 9.49
N VAL A 102 5.24 -2.63 10.76
CA VAL A 102 4.62 -3.85 11.27
C VAL A 102 3.21 -3.51 11.79
N CYS A 103 2.23 -4.35 11.45
CA CYS A 103 0.89 -4.32 12.01
C CYS A 103 0.64 -5.63 12.77
N ARG A 104 0.12 -5.52 14.00
CA ARG A 104 -0.25 -6.70 14.79
C ARG A 104 -1.46 -7.37 14.13
N ALA A 105 -1.44 -8.69 14.04
CA ALA A 105 -2.59 -9.46 13.61
C ALA A 105 -3.31 -10.00 14.84
N HIS A 106 -4.60 -9.69 14.95
CA HIS A 106 -5.45 -10.27 15.99
C HIS A 106 -5.56 -11.79 15.77
N GLN A 107 -5.82 -12.56 16.83
CA GLN A 107 -6.03 -14.01 16.71
C GLN A 107 -7.14 -14.37 15.69
N HIS A 108 -8.15 -13.51 15.55
CA HIS A 108 -9.24 -13.66 14.57
C HIS A 108 -8.79 -13.50 13.11
N ALA A 109 -7.60 -12.95 12.85
CA ALA A 109 -7.00 -12.92 11.52
C ALA A 109 -6.36 -14.27 11.13
N ALA A 110 -6.23 -15.23 12.05
CA ALA A 110 -5.76 -16.57 11.75
C ALA A 110 -6.90 -17.50 11.26
N GLY A 111 -6.54 -18.72 10.83
CA GLY A 111 -7.51 -19.75 10.47
C GLY A 111 -8.30 -19.43 9.19
N ALA A 112 -7.64 -18.85 8.18
CA ALA A 112 -8.20 -18.83 6.84
C ALA A 112 -8.20 -20.25 6.26
N HIS A 113 -9.25 -20.65 5.54
CA HIS A 113 -9.25 -21.95 4.84
C HIS A 113 -8.02 -22.10 3.93
N HIS A 114 -7.35 -23.25 3.98
CA HIS A 114 -6.19 -23.52 3.14
C HIS A 114 -6.51 -23.57 1.64
N HIS A 115 -7.77 -23.83 1.28
CA HIS A 115 -8.18 -23.81 -0.12
C HIS A 115 -8.00 -22.41 -0.73
N VAL A 116 -7.34 -22.39 -1.89
CA VAL A 116 -7.07 -21.16 -2.63
C VAL A 116 -8.40 -20.49 -2.99
N PRO A 117 -8.63 -19.24 -2.57
CA PRO A 117 -9.85 -18.53 -2.92
C PRO A 117 -9.93 -18.39 -4.45
N ARG A 118 -11.10 -18.67 -5.01
CA ARG A 118 -11.42 -18.40 -6.42
C ARG A 118 -12.32 -17.19 -6.51
N LEU A 119 -12.12 -16.36 -7.54
CA LEU A 119 -13.08 -15.33 -7.89
C LEU A 119 -14.40 -15.99 -8.31
N LEU A 120 -15.52 -15.55 -7.75
CA LEU A 120 -16.84 -16.06 -8.12
C LEU A 120 -17.03 -15.94 -9.65
N GLY A 121 -17.35 -17.06 -10.31
CA GLY A 121 -17.53 -17.12 -11.76
C GLY A 121 -16.26 -17.00 -12.60
N ARG A 122 -15.05 -17.06 -12.01
CA ARG A 122 -13.78 -17.01 -12.75
C ARG A 122 -12.78 -18.06 -12.26
N ARG A 123 -12.07 -18.73 -13.18
CA ARG A 123 -10.95 -19.63 -12.85
C ARG A 123 -9.68 -18.91 -12.33
N ARG A 124 -9.76 -17.61 -12.03
CA ARG A 124 -8.60 -16.79 -11.61
C ARG A 124 -8.52 -16.65 -10.09
N ARG A 125 -7.29 -16.65 -9.57
CA ARG A 125 -6.97 -16.35 -8.17
C ARG A 125 -7.07 -14.83 -7.91
N PRO A 126 -7.40 -14.38 -6.69
CA PRO A 126 -7.33 -12.97 -6.32
C PRO A 126 -5.96 -12.37 -6.60
N ALA A 127 -5.92 -11.11 -7.06
CA ALA A 127 -4.68 -10.45 -7.52
C ALA A 127 -3.58 -10.37 -6.45
N GLU A 128 -3.96 -10.19 -5.18
CA GLU A 128 -3.05 -10.08 -4.03
C GLU A 128 -3.15 -11.30 -3.10
N HIS A 129 -3.57 -12.46 -3.64
CA HIS A 129 -3.57 -13.70 -2.86
C HIS A 129 -2.14 -14.17 -2.58
N ARG A 130 -1.94 -14.67 -1.36
CA ARG A 130 -0.70 -15.31 -0.92
C ARG A 130 -1.02 -16.56 -0.12
N LEU A 131 -0.17 -17.58 -0.26
CA LEU A 131 -0.30 -18.83 0.49
C LEU A 131 -0.07 -18.62 1.99
N ASP A 132 0.87 -17.75 2.34
CA ASP A 132 1.18 -17.36 3.73
C ASP A 132 0.18 -16.35 4.32
N GLU A 133 -0.82 -15.93 3.53
CA GLU A 133 -1.77 -14.86 3.84
C GLU A 133 -1.12 -13.56 4.39
N ALA A 134 0.17 -13.33 4.10
CA ALA A 134 0.98 -12.26 4.67
C ALA A 134 1.00 -12.23 6.22
N LEU A 135 0.87 -13.39 6.86
CA LEU A 135 0.94 -13.54 8.32
C LEU A 135 2.19 -14.32 8.71
N GLY A 136 2.83 -13.91 9.79
CA GLY A 136 3.88 -14.71 10.41
C GLY A 136 4.35 -14.16 11.74
N ARG A 137 5.14 -14.96 12.46
CA ARG A 137 5.56 -14.65 13.83
C ARG A 137 6.80 -13.76 13.84
N SER A 138 6.72 -12.68 14.58
CA SER A 138 7.83 -11.78 14.89
C SER A 138 8.00 -11.67 16.41
N ARG A 139 8.98 -10.89 16.88
CA ARG A 139 9.12 -10.59 18.33
C ARG A 139 7.83 -10.03 18.95
N GLY A 140 6.98 -9.35 18.17
CA GLY A 140 5.71 -8.78 18.63
C GLY A 140 4.49 -9.72 18.56
N GLY A 141 4.69 -11.01 18.26
CA GLY A 141 3.63 -12.01 18.06
C GLY A 141 3.29 -12.22 16.58
N LEU A 142 2.05 -12.63 16.30
CA LEU A 142 1.53 -12.78 14.95
C LEU A 142 1.37 -11.41 14.28
N THR A 143 2.07 -11.18 13.19
CA THR A 143 2.12 -9.86 12.54
C THR A 143 2.14 -9.96 11.03
N THR A 144 1.86 -8.81 10.40
CA THR A 144 2.00 -8.56 8.97
C THR A 144 2.85 -7.30 8.80
N LYS A 145 3.59 -7.21 7.70
CA LYS A 145 4.36 -6.01 7.34
C LYS A 145 3.72 -5.34 6.14
N ILE A 146 3.61 -4.02 6.20
CA ILE A 146 3.24 -3.15 5.08
C ILE A 146 4.52 -2.46 4.62
N HIS A 147 4.94 -2.72 3.39
CA HIS A 147 6.03 -2.02 2.71
C HIS A 147 5.41 -1.00 1.75
N LEU A 148 5.87 0.24 1.76
CA LEU A 148 5.30 1.27 0.89
C LEU A 148 6.35 2.23 0.35
N ALA A 149 6.04 2.81 -0.81
CA ALA A 149 6.70 3.98 -1.37
C ALA A 149 5.77 5.17 -1.20
N SER A 150 6.24 6.23 -0.55
CA SER A 150 5.50 7.49 -0.35
C SER A 150 6.07 8.57 -1.25
N ASP A 151 5.21 9.40 -1.84
CA ASP A 151 5.61 10.66 -2.45
C ASP A 151 6.06 11.67 -1.37
N GLY A 152 6.60 12.81 -1.81
CA GLY A 152 7.06 13.88 -0.92
C GLY A 152 5.95 14.55 -0.11
N SER A 153 4.68 14.34 -0.48
CA SER A 153 3.50 14.86 0.22
C SER A 153 2.88 13.83 1.17
N CYS A 154 3.62 12.79 1.55
CA CYS A 154 3.19 11.76 2.50
C CYS A 154 2.02 10.89 2.01
N ARG A 155 1.91 10.63 0.70
CA ARG A 155 0.87 9.78 0.10
C ARG A 155 1.46 8.52 -0.53
N PRO A 156 0.83 7.34 -0.35
CA PRO A 156 1.37 6.09 -0.90
C PRO A 156 1.26 6.03 -2.43
N LEU A 157 2.39 5.88 -3.11
CA LEU A 157 2.47 5.55 -4.53
C LEU A 157 2.28 4.05 -4.78
N ALA A 158 2.86 3.22 -3.91
CA ALA A 158 2.78 1.76 -4.00
C ALA A 158 2.75 1.11 -2.62
N VAL A 159 2.05 -0.02 -2.52
CA VAL A 159 1.92 -0.82 -1.29
C VAL A 159 2.17 -2.30 -1.60
N LEU A 160 2.84 -2.98 -0.68
CA LEU A 160 3.05 -4.43 -0.65
C LEU A 160 2.89 -4.94 0.78
N ILE A 161 2.29 -6.11 0.95
CA ILE A 161 2.22 -6.78 2.26
C ILE A 161 3.00 -8.09 2.29
N THR A 162 3.64 -8.38 3.41
CA THR A 162 4.39 -9.63 3.65
C THR A 162 4.14 -10.15 5.07
N PRO A 163 4.48 -11.41 5.37
CA PRO A 163 4.59 -11.88 6.75
C PRO A 163 5.55 -11.04 7.59
N GLY A 164 5.31 -10.99 8.90
CA GLY A 164 6.06 -10.15 9.84
C GLY A 164 7.55 -10.43 9.97
N GLN A 165 7.95 -11.69 9.80
CA GLN A 165 9.34 -12.14 9.89
C GLN A 165 10.17 -11.86 8.62
N TRP A 166 9.53 -11.45 7.53
CA TRP A 166 10.24 -11.19 6.29
C TRP A 166 11.11 -9.94 6.43
N GLY A 167 12.35 -10.02 5.95
CA GLY A 167 13.26 -8.88 5.91
C GLY A 167 12.86 -7.83 4.89
N ASP A 168 13.25 -6.58 5.13
CA ASP A 168 12.82 -5.43 4.34
C ASP A 168 13.65 -5.27 3.07
N ALA A 169 14.96 -5.53 3.16
CA ALA A 169 15.90 -5.35 2.05
C ALA A 169 15.44 -5.98 0.72
N PRO A 170 14.93 -7.23 0.67
CA PRO A 170 14.46 -7.84 -0.58
C PRO A 170 13.16 -7.24 -1.14
N GLN A 171 12.41 -6.47 -0.34
CA GLN A 171 11.12 -5.92 -0.74
C GLN A 171 11.22 -4.57 -1.46
N LEU A 172 12.32 -3.83 -1.33
CA LEU A 172 12.50 -2.54 -2.01
C LEU A 172 12.20 -2.63 -3.50
N ILE A 173 12.82 -3.60 -4.20
CA ILE A 173 12.60 -3.79 -5.63
C ILE A 173 11.13 -4.08 -5.94
N LYS A 174 10.48 -4.92 -5.14
CA LYS A 174 9.07 -5.27 -5.34
C LYS A 174 8.13 -4.08 -5.12
N VAL A 175 8.44 -3.20 -4.17
CA VAL A 175 7.69 -1.95 -3.97
C VAL A 175 7.92 -1.00 -5.13
N MET A 176 9.17 -0.82 -5.56
CA MET A 176 9.53 0.04 -6.69
C MET A 176 8.91 -0.42 -8.02
N ASP A 177 8.84 -1.73 -8.26
CA ASP A 177 8.18 -2.29 -9.45
C ASP A 177 6.65 -2.10 -9.43
N ARG A 178 6.06 -1.83 -8.27
CA ARG A 178 4.65 -1.46 -8.12
C ARG A 178 4.40 0.04 -8.31
N VAL A 179 5.43 0.89 -8.28
CA VAL A 179 5.28 2.33 -8.57
C VAL A 179 5.01 2.50 -10.06
N ARG A 180 3.75 2.80 -10.40
CA ARG A 180 3.30 2.96 -11.79
C ARG A 180 2.10 3.89 -11.85
N VAL A 181 2.32 5.14 -12.21
CA VAL A 181 1.27 6.15 -12.38
C VAL A 181 0.93 6.29 -13.86
N PRO A 182 -0.29 5.90 -14.31
CA PRO A 182 -0.73 6.05 -15.69
C PRO A 182 -0.79 7.53 -16.12
N ARG A 183 -0.64 7.78 -17.43
CA ARG A 183 -0.82 9.11 -18.03
C ARG A 183 -2.08 9.11 -18.90
N PRO A 184 -3.15 9.82 -18.50
CA PRO A 184 -4.43 9.79 -19.23
C PRO A 184 -4.32 10.33 -20.65
N ALA A 185 -3.46 11.33 -20.88
CA ALA A 185 -3.21 11.94 -22.19
C ALA A 185 -2.38 11.06 -23.16
N GLY A 186 -2.11 9.81 -22.79
CA GLY A 186 -1.27 8.89 -23.57
C GLY A 186 0.18 8.80 -23.09
N GLY A 187 0.92 7.85 -23.67
CA GLY A 187 2.32 7.58 -23.35
C GLY A 187 2.54 6.55 -22.25
N HIS A 188 3.82 6.34 -21.91
CA HIS A 188 4.19 5.35 -20.90
C HIS A 188 3.94 5.87 -19.46
N PRO A 189 3.42 5.02 -18.56
CA PRO A 189 3.26 5.36 -17.15
C PRO A 189 4.57 5.83 -16.52
N ARG A 190 4.50 6.81 -15.62
CA ARG A 190 5.66 7.18 -14.80
C ARG A 190 5.91 6.08 -13.77
N THR A 191 7.10 5.48 -13.83
CA THR A 191 7.52 4.38 -12.94
C THR A 191 8.82 4.69 -12.20
N ARG A 192 9.37 5.90 -12.41
CA ARG A 192 10.69 6.30 -11.93
C ARG A 192 10.59 7.60 -11.11
N PRO A 193 10.86 7.53 -9.80
CA PRO A 193 11.14 8.72 -9.00
C PRO A 193 12.49 9.34 -9.34
N ASP A 194 12.63 10.62 -9.06
CA ASP A 194 13.88 11.35 -9.33
C ASP A 194 14.95 10.96 -8.30
N HIS A 195 14.51 10.70 -7.07
CA HIS A 195 15.33 10.21 -5.97
C HIS A 195 14.56 9.23 -5.07
N VAL A 196 15.27 8.24 -4.50
CA VAL A 196 14.73 7.31 -3.50
C VAL A 196 15.45 7.49 -2.16
N CYS A 197 14.69 7.70 -1.09
CA CYS A 197 15.20 7.68 0.28
C CYS A 197 14.79 6.37 0.96
N GLY A 198 15.65 5.79 1.78
CA GLY A 198 15.31 4.58 2.55
C GLY A 198 16.26 4.32 3.70
N ASP A 199 15.80 3.50 4.66
CA ASP A 199 16.61 3.08 5.81
C ASP A 199 17.85 2.25 5.40
N LYS A 200 18.86 2.23 6.27
CA LYS A 200 20.10 1.43 6.12
C LYS A 200 19.82 -0.05 5.85
N ALA A 201 18.68 -0.60 6.29
CA ALA A 201 18.25 -1.96 5.99
C ALA A 201 18.16 -2.24 4.47
N TYR A 202 17.92 -1.20 3.66
CA TYR A 202 17.83 -1.32 2.20
C TYR A 202 19.17 -1.21 1.46
N SER A 203 20.30 -1.10 2.17
CA SER A 203 21.64 -0.85 1.62
C SER A 203 22.24 -1.93 0.72
N SER A 204 21.55 -3.07 0.51
CA SER A 204 22.08 -4.23 -0.20
C SER A 204 22.63 -3.89 -1.60
N ARG A 205 23.71 -4.59 -2.03
CA ARG A 205 24.30 -4.41 -3.38
C ARG A 205 23.28 -4.62 -4.49
N ARG A 206 22.30 -5.54 -4.29
CA ARG A 206 21.21 -5.81 -5.23
C ARG A 206 20.30 -4.60 -5.41
N ASN A 207 19.88 -3.96 -4.32
CA ASN A 207 19.04 -2.76 -4.35
C ASN A 207 19.78 -1.59 -4.99
N ARG A 208 21.03 -1.36 -4.59
CA ARG A 208 21.89 -0.32 -5.19
C ARG A 208 22.06 -0.51 -6.70
N ARG A 209 22.27 -1.75 -7.15
CA ARG A 209 22.38 -2.09 -8.58
C ARG A 209 21.07 -1.83 -9.32
N TYR A 210 19.94 -2.21 -8.74
CA TYR A 210 18.62 -1.92 -9.30
C TYR A 210 18.40 -0.41 -9.50
N LEU A 211 18.63 0.39 -8.45
CA LEU A 211 18.44 1.84 -8.51
C LEU A 211 19.35 2.49 -9.55
N ARG A 212 20.64 2.10 -9.60
CA ARG A 212 21.58 2.57 -10.63
C ARG A 212 21.17 2.18 -12.05
N ARG A 213 20.75 0.94 -12.28
CA ARG A 213 20.27 0.47 -13.60
C ARG A 213 19.05 1.23 -14.07
N ARG A 214 18.16 1.63 -13.15
CA ARG A 214 17.01 2.47 -13.47
C ARG A 214 17.32 3.96 -13.45
N GLN A 215 18.59 4.35 -13.25
CA GLN A 215 19.03 5.74 -13.14
C GLN A 215 18.24 6.55 -12.09
N ILE A 216 17.98 5.92 -10.94
CA ILE A 216 17.30 6.54 -9.79
C ILE A 216 18.38 6.98 -8.80
N LYS A 217 18.44 8.27 -8.48
CA LYS A 217 19.32 8.77 -7.41
C LYS A 217 18.81 8.23 -6.07
N HIS A 218 19.69 8.08 -5.09
CA HIS A 218 19.27 7.46 -3.84
C HIS A 218 20.12 7.85 -2.63
N THR A 219 19.43 8.07 -1.51
CA THR A 219 20.01 8.30 -0.19
C THR A 219 19.58 7.17 0.71
N ILE A 220 20.48 6.20 0.84
CA ILE A 220 20.33 5.06 1.76
C ILE A 220 21.63 5.02 2.56
N PRO A 221 21.62 5.05 3.90
CA PRO A 221 22.85 4.95 4.67
C PRO A 221 23.51 3.57 4.51
N GLU A 222 24.84 3.54 4.52
CA GLU A 222 25.58 2.28 4.68
C GLU A 222 25.67 1.89 6.16
N PRO A 223 25.31 0.64 6.53
CA PRO A 223 25.58 0.08 7.85
C PRO A 223 27.07 0.14 8.22
N LYS A 224 27.37 0.35 9.52
CA LYS A 224 28.76 0.49 10.02
C LYS A 224 29.66 -0.69 9.60
N ASN A 225 29.17 -1.91 9.72
CA ASN A 225 29.90 -3.12 9.32
C ASN A 225 30.20 -3.16 7.81
N GLN A 226 29.30 -2.69 6.95
CA GLN A 226 29.55 -2.60 5.51
C GLN A 226 30.64 -1.57 5.19
N LYS A 227 30.66 -0.44 5.89
CA LYS A 227 31.73 0.57 5.76
C LYS A 227 33.09 0.01 6.13
N VAL A 228 33.19 -0.65 7.28
CA VAL A 228 34.43 -1.29 7.76
C VAL A 228 34.90 -2.37 6.79
N ASN A 229 34.00 -3.26 6.35
CA ASN A 229 34.35 -4.32 5.39
C ASN A 229 34.80 -3.77 4.03
N ARG A 230 34.22 -2.65 3.59
CA ARG A 230 34.65 -1.95 2.37
C ARG A 230 36.06 -1.40 2.53
N GLN A 231 36.34 -0.72 3.65
CA GLN A 231 37.67 -0.17 3.97
C GLN A 231 38.73 -1.27 4.03
N ARG A 232 38.43 -2.40 4.71
CA ARG A 232 39.32 -3.58 4.78
C ARG A 232 39.68 -4.16 3.42
N ARG A 233 38.80 -4.00 2.41
CA ARG A 233 39.05 -4.49 1.04
C ARG A 233 39.85 -3.50 0.18
N GLY A 234 40.20 -2.32 0.69
CA GLY A 234 40.94 -1.29 -0.06
C GLY A 234 40.28 -0.95 -1.39
N SER A 235 41.06 -0.94 -2.47
CA SER A 235 40.60 -0.67 -3.84
C SER A 235 39.51 -1.64 -4.32
N ARG A 236 39.56 -2.91 -3.89
CA ARG A 236 38.54 -3.95 -4.21
C ARG A 236 37.20 -3.72 -3.49
N GLY A 237 37.15 -2.83 -2.50
CA GLY A 237 35.94 -2.45 -1.78
C GLY A 237 34.98 -1.59 -2.61
N GLY A 238 35.50 -0.84 -3.58
CA GLY A 238 34.76 0.12 -4.38
C GLY A 238 34.53 1.47 -3.68
N ARG A 239 34.01 2.44 -4.45
CA ARG A 239 33.77 3.81 -3.99
C ARG A 239 32.73 3.86 -2.86
N PRO A 240 32.93 4.68 -1.81
CA PRO A 240 31.91 4.90 -0.78
C PRO A 240 30.60 5.39 -1.42
N THR A 241 29.45 4.99 -0.90
CA THR A 241 28.20 5.65 -1.30
C THR A 241 28.15 7.05 -0.71
N GLY A 242 27.82 8.03 -1.56
CA GLY A 242 27.50 9.37 -1.10
C GLY A 242 26.28 9.35 -0.19
N PHE A 243 26.28 10.18 0.84
CA PHE A 243 25.17 10.35 1.76
C PHE A 243 24.84 11.82 1.89
N ASP A 244 23.62 12.19 1.50
CA ASP A 244 23.10 13.55 1.68
C ASP A 244 22.14 13.58 2.87
N GLY A 245 22.59 14.20 3.97
CA GLY A 245 21.80 14.34 5.18
C GLY A 245 20.54 15.18 5.02
N THR A 246 20.53 16.15 4.10
CA THR A 246 19.36 17.02 3.86
C THR A 246 18.24 16.23 3.20
N THR A 247 18.54 15.49 2.13
CA THR A 247 17.59 14.55 1.52
C THR A 247 17.17 13.45 2.50
N TYR A 248 18.08 12.96 3.36
CA TYR A 248 17.73 11.91 4.31
C TYR A 248 16.67 12.35 5.34
N LYS A 249 16.63 13.64 5.73
CA LYS A 249 15.58 14.18 6.62
C LYS A 249 14.18 13.99 6.05
N ARG A 250 14.04 13.94 4.72
CA ARG A 250 12.76 13.70 4.03
C ARG A 250 12.20 12.29 4.25
N ARG A 251 12.97 11.36 4.84
CA ARG A 251 12.45 10.05 5.29
C ARG A 251 11.26 10.19 6.25
N ASN A 252 11.16 11.29 6.99
CA ASN A 252 9.99 11.58 7.82
C ASN A 252 8.66 11.57 7.02
N GLU A 253 8.68 11.78 5.70
CA GLU A 253 7.48 11.70 4.85
C GLU A 253 6.84 10.31 4.85
N VAL A 254 7.64 9.24 4.75
CA VAL A 254 7.10 7.87 4.80
C VAL A 254 6.63 7.48 6.20
N GLU A 255 7.28 7.99 7.25
CA GLU A 255 6.86 7.80 8.64
C GLU A 255 5.51 8.47 8.91
N ARG A 256 5.33 9.72 8.47
CA ARG A 256 4.04 10.43 8.52
C ARG A 256 2.98 9.74 7.68
N CYS A 257 3.33 9.23 6.49
CA CYS A 257 2.43 8.44 5.67
C CYS A 257 1.94 7.18 6.43
N PHE A 258 2.83 6.44 7.09
CA PHE A 258 2.45 5.28 7.90
C PHE A 258 1.55 5.66 9.07
N ASN A 259 1.86 6.76 9.77
CA ASN A 259 1.03 7.25 10.87
C ASN A 259 -0.38 7.60 10.39
N ALA A 260 -0.50 8.27 9.23
CA ALA A 260 -1.78 8.58 8.62
C ALA A 260 -2.57 7.32 8.24
N LEU A 261 -1.91 6.31 7.67
CA LEU A 261 -2.54 5.00 7.38
C LEU A 261 -3.00 4.30 8.65
N LYS A 262 -2.18 4.29 9.71
CA LYS A 262 -2.47 3.63 10.99
C LYS A 262 -3.48 4.38 11.86
N GLY A 263 -3.85 5.61 11.51
CA GLY A 263 -5.06 6.26 12.04
C GLY A 263 -6.34 5.44 11.77
N SER A 264 -6.31 4.58 10.74
CA SER A 264 -7.31 3.51 10.56
C SER A 264 -6.99 2.33 11.47
N ARG A 265 -7.85 2.08 12.47
CA ARG A 265 -7.68 0.96 13.42
C ARG A 265 -7.57 -0.41 12.74
N ALA A 266 -8.30 -0.62 11.64
CA ALA A 266 -8.23 -1.87 10.88
C ALA A 266 -6.92 -2.04 10.07
N VAL A 267 -6.15 -0.96 9.88
CA VAL A 267 -4.79 -1.02 9.32
C VAL A 267 -3.77 -1.20 10.44
N ALA A 268 -3.91 -0.48 11.55
CA ALA A 268 -3.03 -0.61 12.72
C ALA A 268 -3.05 -2.03 13.31
N THR A 269 -4.24 -2.62 13.43
CA THR A 269 -4.45 -4.01 13.86
C THR A 269 -5.23 -4.76 12.79
N ARG A 270 -4.61 -5.79 12.23
CA ARG A 270 -5.21 -6.63 11.21
C ARG A 270 -6.17 -7.63 11.84
N TYR A 271 -7.42 -7.61 11.39
CA TYR A 271 -8.44 -8.63 11.68
C TYR A 271 -8.77 -9.49 10.46
N ASP A 272 -8.37 -9.06 9.27
CA ASP A 272 -8.74 -9.71 8.01
C ASP A 272 -7.92 -11.00 7.81
N LYS A 273 -8.61 -12.13 7.68
CA LYS A 273 -7.96 -13.45 7.54
C LYS A 273 -7.14 -13.60 6.26
N ARG A 274 -7.64 -13.05 5.16
CA ARG A 274 -7.03 -13.19 3.83
C ARG A 274 -6.14 -11.98 3.49
N ALA A 275 -4.95 -12.25 2.93
CA ALA A 275 -4.01 -11.24 2.46
C ALA A 275 -4.66 -10.25 1.50
N TYR A 276 -5.39 -10.73 0.49
CA TYR A 276 -5.98 -9.84 -0.50
C TYR A 276 -7.03 -8.89 0.09
N VAL A 277 -7.79 -9.33 1.11
CA VAL A 277 -8.76 -8.47 1.82
C VAL A 277 -8.04 -7.44 2.66
N PHE A 278 -7.00 -7.84 3.40
CA PHE A 278 -6.19 -6.90 4.18
C PHE A 278 -5.47 -5.89 3.27
N HIS A 279 -4.92 -6.34 2.14
CA HIS A 279 -4.34 -5.45 1.13
C HIS A 279 -5.39 -4.43 0.68
N GLY A 280 -6.62 -4.87 0.36
CA GLY A 280 -7.72 -3.96 0.03
C GLY A 280 -8.03 -2.95 1.14
N THR A 281 -7.99 -3.37 2.42
CA THR A 281 -8.13 -2.49 3.58
C THR A 281 -7.05 -1.40 3.59
N VAL A 282 -5.78 -1.77 3.38
CA VAL A 282 -4.66 -0.81 3.31
C VAL A 282 -4.79 0.11 2.09
N THR A 283 -5.16 -0.46 0.93
CA THR A 283 -5.32 0.32 -0.31
C THR A 283 -6.44 1.34 -0.21
N LEU A 284 -7.56 1.02 0.44
CA LEU A 284 -8.64 1.99 0.63
C LEU A 284 -8.23 3.13 1.58
N ALA A 285 -7.43 2.83 2.62
CA ALA A 285 -6.80 3.88 3.43
C ALA A 285 -5.89 4.78 2.58
N ALA A 286 -5.07 4.19 1.71
CA ALA A 286 -4.20 4.94 0.80
C ALA A 286 -4.99 5.83 -0.16
N ILE A 287 -6.09 5.33 -0.74
CA ILE A 287 -7.00 6.12 -1.58
C ILE A 287 -7.54 7.32 -0.79
N ARG A 288 -7.93 7.12 0.47
CA ARG A 288 -8.42 8.23 1.32
C ARG A 288 -7.38 9.34 1.49
N LEU A 289 -6.09 9.01 1.59
CA LEU A 289 -5.01 10.01 1.67
C LEU A 289 -4.86 10.79 0.37
N TRP A 290 -5.00 10.15 -0.78
CA TRP A 290 -5.00 10.82 -2.09
C TRP A 290 -6.21 11.74 -2.29
N LEU A 291 -7.41 11.31 -1.87
CA LEU A 291 -8.62 12.10 -2.04
C LEU A 291 -8.63 13.36 -1.17
N ARG A 292 -7.98 13.36 -0.01
CA ARG A 292 -7.91 14.54 0.88
C ARG A 292 -6.99 15.66 0.41
N SER A 293 -6.26 15.42 -0.68
CA SER A 293 -5.23 16.30 -1.22
C SER A 293 -5.61 16.92 -2.55
#